data_AF-A0A0D3IL81-F1
#
_entry.id   AF-A0A0D3IL81-F1
#
_cell.length_a   1.000
_cell.length_b   1.000
_cell.length_c   1.000
_cell.angle_alpha   90.00
_cell.angle_beta   90.00
_cell.angle_gamma   90.00
#
_symmetry.space_group_name_H-M   'P 1'
#
loop_
_entity.id
_entity.type
_entity.pdbx_description
1 polymer ?
#
loop_
_entity_poly.entity_id
_entity_poly.type
_entity_poly.pdbx_seq_one_letter_code
_entity_poly.pdbx_strand_id
1 'polypeptide(L)'
;MGSDQTRGFQVINRPWTIAQMVKTDAWRAMVPEDYVYIAETDHLLLRDLPNRATPALNVAFFFPYMSSAPERQAAVVRRYYQGDHRDVQPVGPSPAIMHVDTLKRLAPLWLELSVRLKRDREADAALGWVLEMWGYSIACAALGVKNSVWQQLQIEPSLLLMID
;
A
#
# COMPACT_ATOMS: atom_id res chain seq x y z
N MET A 1 20.47 5.35 6.58
CA MET A 1 19.41 5.36 5.54
C MET A 1 19.60 4.14 4.66
N GLY A 2 18.54 3.48 4.18
CA GLY A 2 18.61 2.29 3.31
C GLY A 2 19.15 2.57 1.89
N SER A 3 20.14 3.47 1.76
CA SER A 3 20.60 4.04 0.50
C SER A 3 21.45 3.10 -0.36
N ASP A 4 21.87 1.93 0.14
CA ASP A 4 22.58 0.93 -0.67
C ASP A 4 21.67 -0.20 -1.20
N GLN A 5 20.59 -0.54 -0.47
CA GLN A 5 19.77 -1.71 -0.78
C GLN A 5 18.78 -1.49 -1.91
N THR A 6 18.32 -0.25 -2.10
CA THR A 6 17.26 0.09 -3.07
C THR A 6 17.74 1.00 -4.19
N ARG A 7 19.06 1.21 -4.31
CA ARG A 7 19.69 2.00 -5.39
C ARG A 7 19.08 3.41 -5.53
N GLY A 8 18.83 4.07 -4.40
CA GLY A 8 18.27 5.42 -4.34
C GLY A 8 16.75 5.53 -4.56
N PHE A 9 16.02 4.41 -4.50
CA PHE A 9 14.55 4.43 -4.64
C PHE A 9 13.88 5.07 -3.42
N GLN A 10 13.57 6.36 -3.54
CA GLN A 10 13.05 7.19 -2.45
C GLN A 10 11.69 6.75 -1.92
N VAL A 11 10.87 6.11 -2.75
CA VAL A 11 9.53 5.65 -2.37
C VAL A 11 9.60 4.64 -1.21
N ILE A 12 10.74 3.96 -1.01
CA ILE A 12 10.95 3.05 0.14
C ILE A 12 10.88 3.74 1.50
N ASN A 13 11.06 5.07 1.55
CA ASN A 13 11.04 5.81 2.80
C ASN A 13 9.67 5.69 3.49
N ARG A 14 8.57 5.58 2.74
CA ARG A 14 7.22 5.41 3.28
C ARG A 14 7.05 4.10 4.09
N PRO A 15 7.21 2.89 3.51
CA PRO A 15 7.15 1.66 4.29
C PRO A 15 8.22 1.61 5.37
N TRP A 16 9.41 2.16 5.15
CA TRP A 16 10.47 2.16 6.15
C TRP A 16 10.08 2.96 7.39
N THR A 17 9.54 4.16 7.18
CA THR A 17 9.13 5.08 8.26
C THR A 17 8.01 4.45 9.07
N ILE A 18 6.97 3.95 8.40
CA ILE A 18 5.85 3.28 9.05
C ILE A 18 6.33 2.05 9.83
N ALA A 19 7.19 1.22 9.24
CA ALA A 19 7.74 0.04 9.90
C ALA A 19 8.61 0.39 11.13
N GLN A 20 9.24 1.57 11.19
CA GLN A 20 9.91 2.00 12.42
C GLN A 20 8.93 2.55 13.45
N MET A 21 7.97 3.38 13.02
CA MET A 21 6.99 4.01 13.91
C MET A 21 6.19 2.97 14.69
N VAL A 22 5.62 1.98 13.99
CA VAL A 22 4.73 0.98 14.59
C VAL A 22 5.41 0.03 15.59
N LYS A 23 6.75 0.01 15.64
CA LYS A 23 7.53 -0.78 16.61
C LYS A 23 7.66 -0.10 17.97
N THR A 24 7.30 1.17 18.10
CA THR A 24 7.55 1.96 19.30
C THR A 24 6.28 2.18 20.11
N ASP A 25 6.38 2.04 21.42
CA ASP A 25 5.28 2.37 22.33
C ASP A 25 4.95 3.87 22.29
N ALA A 26 5.97 4.71 22.02
CA ALA A 26 5.79 6.15 21.86
C ALA A 26 4.81 6.48 20.72
N TRP A 27 4.91 5.80 19.57
CA TRP A 27 3.94 5.98 18.50
C TRP A 27 2.54 5.56 18.91
N ARG A 28 2.40 4.40 19.57
CA ARG A 28 1.09 3.95 20.03
C ARG A 28 0.48 4.90 21.07
N ALA A 29 1.29 5.53 21.90
CA ALA A 29 0.83 6.55 22.86
C ALA A 29 0.33 7.83 22.16
N MET A 30 0.89 8.18 20.99
CA MET A 30 0.48 9.37 20.21
C MET A 30 -0.75 9.13 19.33
N VAL A 31 -1.02 7.89 18.92
CA VAL A 31 -2.18 7.52 18.11
C VAL A 31 -3.10 6.67 18.98
N PRO A 32 -4.01 7.26 19.77
CA PRO A 32 -4.91 6.50 20.63
C PRO A 32 -6.02 5.78 19.85
N GLU A 33 -6.35 6.25 18.65
CA GLU A 33 -7.41 5.68 17.80
C GLU A 33 -7.09 4.25 17.35
N ASP A 34 -8.14 3.47 17.09
CA ASP A 34 -8.02 2.10 16.61
C ASP A 34 -7.72 2.03 15.11
N TYR A 35 -7.98 3.11 14.37
CA TYR A 35 -7.85 3.18 12.93
C TYR A 35 -6.95 4.33 12.51
N VAL A 36 -6.20 4.10 11.44
CA VAL A 36 -5.34 5.09 10.80
C VAL A 36 -5.80 5.34 9.38
N TYR A 37 -5.71 6.60 8.96
CA TYR A 37 -5.83 7.00 7.56
C TYR A 37 -4.42 7.31 7.03
N ILE A 38 -3.99 6.58 6.02
CA ILE A 38 -2.74 6.83 5.30
C ILE A 38 -3.07 7.67 4.07
N ALA A 39 -2.42 8.82 3.95
CA ALA A 39 -2.58 9.78 2.87
C ALA A 39 -1.23 10.22 2.33
N GLU A 40 -1.20 10.70 1.09
CA GLU A 40 -0.05 11.42 0.54
C GLU A 40 -0.11 12.91 0.91
N THR A 41 1.04 13.57 0.88
CA THR A 41 1.16 14.99 1.25
C THR A 41 0.44 15.94 0.29
N ASP A 42 0.09 15.47 -0.90
CA ASP A 42 -0.67 16.20 -1.92
C ASP A 42 -2.18 15.91 -1.86
N HIS A 43 -2.66 15.13 -0.89
CA HIS A 43 -4.09 14.92 -0.67
C HIS A 43 -4.73 16.13 0.04
N LEU A 44 -5.90 16.53 -0.48
CA LEU A 44 -6.78 17.51 0.16
C LEU A 44 -8.08 16.83 0.60
N LEU A 45 -8.46 17.00 1.87
CA LEU A 45 -9.75 16.54 2.37
C LEU A 45 -10.82 17.59 2.09
N LEU A 46 -11.70 17.31 1.12
CA LEU A 46 -12.76 18.23 0.69
C LEU A 46 -14.07 18.06 1.48
N ARG A 47 -14.26 16.89 2.10
CA ARG A 47 -15.43 16.50 2.89
C ARG A 47 -15.03 15.52 3.96
N ASP A 48 -15.93 15.26 4.90
CA ASP A 48 -15.74 14.26 5.93
C ASP A 48 -15.41 12.90 5.32
N LEU A 49 -14.42 12.24 5.90
CA LEU A 49 -13.98 10.90 5.50
C LEU A 49 -14.61 9.86 6.43
N PRO A 50 -15.73 9.21 6.04
CA PRO A 50 -16.32 8.17 6.86
C PRO A 50 -15.38 6.97 6.97
N ASN A 51 -15.12 6.52 8.19
CA ASN A 51 -14.40 5.27 8.42
C ASN A 51 -15.32 4.08 8.07
N ARG A 52 -15.01 3.40 6.96
CA ARG A 52 -15.70 2.16 6.53
C ARG A 52 -14.86 0.91 6.80
N ALA A 53 -13.71 1.06 7.46
CA ALA A 53 -12.85 -0.07 7.80
C ALA A 53 -13.38 -0.81 9.03
N THR A 54 -13.00 -2.08 9.15
CA THR A 54 -13.24 -2.91 10.32
C THR A 54 -11.91 -3.58 10.73
N PRO A 55 -11.83 -4.28 11.88
CA PRO A 55 -10.60 -4.99 12.25
C PRO A 55 -10.18 -6.06 11.22
N ALA A 56 -11.12 -6.54 10.40
CA ALA A 56 -10.90 -7.58 9.39
C ALA A 56 -10.93 -7.06 7.94
N LEU A 57 -11.22 -5.77 7.72
CA LEU A 57 -11.42 -5.21 6.37
C LEU A 57 -10.87 -3.79 6.29
N ASN A 58 -9.87 -3.59 5.44
CA ASN A 58 -9.35 -2.28 5.11
C ASN A 58 -10.25 -1.58 4.10
N VAL A 59 -10.09 -0.26 3.97
CA VAL A 59 -10.63 0.53 2.86
C VAL A 59 -9.45 1.05 2.08
N ALA A 60 -9.46 0.89 0.76
CA ALA A 60 -8.38 1.38 -0.11
C ALA A 60 -8.92 1.88 -1.44
N PHE A 61 -8.17 2.76 -2.09
CA PHE A 61 -8.46 3.21 -3.44
C PHE A 61 -8.01 2.21 -4.50
N PHE A 62 -8.74 2.19 -5.62
CA PHE A 62 -8.45 1.33 -6.77
C PHE A 62 -7.44 1.99 -7.71
N PHE A 63 -6.32 1.32 -7.96
CA PHE A 63 -5.32 1.78 -8.94
C PHE A 63 -5.40 0.92 -10.20
N PRO A 64 -6.14 1.34 -11.25
CA PRO A 64 -6.40 0.49 -12.42
C PRO A 64 -5.12 0.04 -13.16
N TYR A 65 -4.05 0.83 -13.07
CA TYR A 65 -2.75 0.50 -13.64
C TYR A 65 -1.99 -0.59 -12.88
N MET A 66 -2.41 -0.97 -11.68
CA MET A 66 -1.84 -2.07 -10.88
C MET A 66 -2.50 -3.43 -11.16
N SER A 67 -2.83 -3.72 -12.42
CA SER A 67 -3.44 -5.01 -12.78
C SER A 67 -2.40 -6.14 -12.77
N SER A 68 -2.71 -7.24 -12.09
CA SER A 68 -1.94 -8.49 -12.16
C SER A 68 -2.37 -9.39 -13.32
N ALA A 69 -3.31 -8.94 -14.15
CA ALA A 69 -3.78 -9.68 -15.32
C ALA A 69 -2.73 -9.80 -16.45
N PRO A 70 -1.91 -8.78 -16.77
CA PRO A 70 -0.89 -8.94 -17.79
C PRO A 70 0.23 -9.85 -17.30
N GLU A 71 0.70 -10.74 -18.18
CA GLU A 71 1.58 -11.86 -17.80
C GLU A 71 2.92 -11.39 -17.19
N ARG A 72 3.42 -10.22 -17.59
CA ARG A 72 4.67 -9.67 -17.04
C ARG A 72 4.57 -9.39 -15.53
N GLN A 73 3.47 -8.79 -15.09
CA GLN A 73 3.21 -8.52 -13.67
C GLN A 73 2.84 -9.82 -12.95
N ALA A 74 2.02 -10.66 -13.56
CA ALA A 74 1.63 -11.96 -13.02
C ALA A 74 2.84 -12.84 -12.70
N ALA A 75 3.80 -12.93 -13.62
CA ALA A 75 5.02 -13.70 -13.45
C ALA A 75 5.86 -13.21 -12.27
N VAL A 76 5.93 -11.89 -12.05
CA VAL A 76 6.57 -11.32 -10.85
C VAL A 76 5.78 -11.71 -9.60
N VAL A 77 4.47 -11.46 -9.56
CA VAL A 77 3.64 -11.75 -8.38
C VAL A 77 3.77 -13.22 -7.94
N ARG A 78 3.73 -14.18 -8.86
CA ARG A 78 3.87 -15.62 -8.55
C ARG A 78 5.22 -15.99 -7.91
N ARG A 79 6.25 -15.16 -8.05
CA ARG A 79 7.56 -15.36 -7.39
C ARG A 79 7.58 -14.84 -5.94
N TYR A 80 6.65 -13.96 -5.58
CA TYR A 80 6.59 -13.29 -4.27
C TYR A 80 5.34 -13.62 -3.46
N TYR A 81 4.35 -14.29 -4.06
CA TYR A 81 3.12 -14.75 -3.41
C TYR A 81 2.82 -16.18 -3.84
N GLN A 82 2.58 -17.06 -2.86
CA GLN A 82 2.34 -18.49 -3.09
C GLN A 82 0.88 -18.82 -3.46
N GLY A 83 -0.06 -17.89 -3.23
CA GLY A 83 -1.46 -18.06 -3.60
C GLY A 83 -1.73 -17.69 -5.06
N ASP A 84 -3.00 -17.51 -5.41
CA ASP A 84 -3.35 -17.07 -6.76
C ASP A 84 -2.96 -15.60 -6.94
N HIS A 85 -2.10 -15.28 -7.90
CA HIS A 85 -1.75 -13.90 -8.28
C HIS A 85 -2.95 -12.95 -8.46
N ARG A 86 -4.16 -13.48 -8.68
CA ARG A 86 -5.43 -12.72 -8.76
C ARG A 86 -5.94 -12.25 -7.40
N ASP A 87 -5.46 -12.80 -6.29
CA ASP A 87 -5.77 -12.35 -4.93
C ASP A 87 -5.09 -11.00 -4.62
N VAL A 88 -4.03 -10.66 -5.34
CA VAL A 88 -3.30 -9.38 -5.19
C VAL A 88 -4.16 -8.28 -5.81
N GLN A 89 -4.88 -7.56 -4.94
CA GLN A 89 -5.79 -6.50 -5.35
C GLN A 89 -5.02 -5.30 -5.94
N PRO A 90 -5.55 -4.62 -6.96
CA PRO A 90 -4.94 -3.41 -7.52
C PRO A 90 -5.14 -2.20 -6.59
N VAL A 91 -4.51 -2.23 -5.42
CA VAL A 91 -4.58 -1.22 -4.36
C VAL A 91 -3.15 -0.83 -3.91
N GLY A 92 -3.02 0.37 -3.36
CA GLY A 92 -1.78 0.88 -2.77
C GLY A 92 -1.95 1.25 -1.29
N PRO A 93 -0.88 1.70 -0.63
CA PRO A 93 -0.89 2.08 0.79
C PRO A 93 -1.61 3.40 1.06
N SER A 94 -1.91 4.19 0.03
CA SER A 94 -2.53 5.51 0.12
C SER A 94 -3.41 5.78 -1.09
N PRO A 95 -4.62 6.36 -0.93
CA PRO A 95 -5.29 6.53 0.35
C PRO A 95 -5.81 5.18 0.86
N ALA A 96 -5.63 4.93 2.16
CA ALA A 96 -6.12 3.72 2.81
C ALA A 96 -6.53 3.98 4.26
N ILE A 97 -7.57 3.28 4.73
CA ILE A 97 -8.01 3.26 6.13
C ILE A 97 -7.93 1.83 6.65
N MET A 98 -7.28 1.63 7.79
CA MET A 98 -7.11 0.30 8.39
C MET A 98 -6.98 0.34 9.90
N HIS A 99 -7.23 -0.79 10.54
CA HIS A 99 -6.98 -0.97 11.98
C HIS A 99 -5.47 -0.94 12.28
N VAL A 100 -5.08 -0.35 13.41
CA VAL A 100 -3.67 -0.21 13.83
C VAL A 100 -2.96 -1.58 13.89
N ASP A 101 -3.63 -2.62 14.38
CA ASP A 101 -3.04 -3.97 14.43
C ASP A 101 -2.82 -4.58 13.04
N THR A 102 -3.63 -4.20 12.05
CA THR A 102 -3.38 -4.58 10.65
C THR A 102 -2.15 -3.85 10.14
N LEU A 103 -2.00 -2.54 10.40
CA LEU A 103 -0.82 -1.78 10.01
C LEU A 103 0.47 -2.36 10.64
N LYS A 104 0.43 -2.71 11.93
CA LYS A 104 1.57 -3.31 12.65
C LYS A 104 2.06 -4.61 12.01
N ARG A 105 1.14 -5.47 11.56
CA ARG A 105 1.49 -6.72 10.86
C ARG A 105 1.96 -6.46 9.43
N LEU A 106 1.33 -5.50 8.75
CA LEU A 106 1.55 -5.23 7.33
C LEU A 106 2.87 -4.50 7.06
N ALA A 107 3.19 -3.48 7.86
CA ALA A 107 4.33 -2.60 7.65
C ALA A 107 5.69 -3.31 7.51
N PRO A 108 6.08 -4.29 8.36
CA PRO A 108 7.36 -4.97 8.20
C PRO A 108 7.44 -5.80 6.90
N LEU A 109 6.37 -6.51 6.54
CA LEU A 109 6.33 -7.33 5.33
C LEU A 109 6.27 -6.47 4.07
N TRP A 110 5.51 -5.38 4.11
CA TRP A 110 5.45 -4.39 3.03
C TRP A 110 6.84 -3.80 2.75
N LEU A 111 7.58 -3.40 3.79
CA LEU A 111 8.97 -2.94 3.63
C LEU A 111 9.87 -4.02 3.03
N GLU A 112 9.84 -5.23 3.57
CA GLU A 112 10.68 -6.34 3.10
C GLU A 112 10.42 -6.64 1.62
N LEU A 113 9.15 -6.80 1.23
CA LEU A 113 8.76 -7.08 -0.14
C LEU A 113 9.16 -5.94 -1.07
N SER A 114 8.96 -4.69 -0.68
CA SER A 114 9.37 -3.54 -1.49
C SER A 114 10.88 -3.52 -1.73
N VAL A 115 11.70 -3.83 -0.72
CA VAL A 115 13.17 -3.95 -0.90
C VAL A 115 13.52 -5.13 -1.80
N ARG A 116 12.91 -6.30 -1.60
CA ARG A 116 13.20 -7.50 -2.39
C ARG A 116 12.80 -7.34 -3.86
N LEU A 117 11.62 -6.76 -4.12
CA LEU A 117 11.18 -6.41 -5.47
C LEU A 117 12.14 -5.41 -6.09
N LYS A 118 12.57 -4.37 -5.35
CA LYS A 118 13.48 -3.36 -5.90
C LYS A 118 14.87 -3.91 -6.22
N ARG A 119 15.31 -4.97 -5.54
CA ARG A 119 16.60 -5.65 -5.82
C ARG A 119 16.55 -6.55 -7.04
N ASP A 120 15.38 -7.10 -7.35
CA ASP A 120 15.16 -7.91 -8.52
C ASP A 120 15.01 -7.03 -9.77
N ARG A 121 15.95 -7.19 -10.72
CA ARG A 121 15.97 -6.38 -11.95
C ARG A 121 14.74 -6.60 -12.83
N GLU A 122 14.20 -7.81 -12.86
CA GLU A 122 13.02 -8.12 -13.66
C GLU A 122 11.76 -7.53 -13.03
N ALA A 123 11.63 -7.65 -11.70
CA ALA A 123 10.54 -7.05 -10.96
C ALA A 123 10.59 -5.51 -11.02
N ASP A 124 11.76 -4.91 -10.82
CA ASP A 124 11.99 -3.47 -10.94
C ASP A 124 11.60 -2.95 -12.34
N ALA A 125 12.01 -3.67 -13.39
CA ALA A 125 11.64 -3.32 -14.76
C ALA A 125 10.15 -3.51 -15.06
N ALA A 126 9.49 -4.51 -14.45
CA ALA A 126 8.10 -4.85 -14.70
C ALA A 126 7.10 -3.97 -13.93
N LEU A 127 7.43 -3.63 -12.68
CA LEU A 127 6.55 -2.91 -11.77
C LEU A 127 6.87 -1.40 -11.74
N GLY A 128 8.10 -1.01 -12.07
CA GLY A 128 8.50 0.38 -12.25
C GLY A 128 8.33 1.22 -10.99
N TRP A 129 7.84 2.45 -11.17
CA TRP A 129 7.76 3.44 -10.09
C TRP A 129 6.72 3.09 -9.01
N VAL A 130 5.71 2.28 -9.33
CA VAL A 130 4.66 1.81 -8.40
C VAL A 130 5.05 0.51 -7.67
N LEU A 131 6.29 0.07 -7.78
CA LEU A 131 6.79 -1.17 -7.19
C LEU A 131 6.54 -1.28 -5.67
N GLU A 132 6.63 -0.16 -4.95
CA GLU A 132 6.32 -0.14 -3.53
C GLU A 132 4.84 -0.50 -3.26
N MET A 133 3.92 0.04 -4.08
CA MET A 133 2.49 -0.28 -3.99
C MET A 133 2.23 -1.76 -4.25
N TRP A 134 2.98 -2.38 -5.16
CA TRP A 134 2.95 -3.84 -5.33
C TRP A 134 3.45 -4.59 -4.11
N GLY A 135 4.52 -4.11 -3.47
CA GLY A 135 4.98 -4.63 -2.19
C GLY A 135 3.87 -4.59 -1.11
N TYR A 136 3.12 -3.49 -1.05
CA TYR A 136 1.97 -3.34 -0.15
C TYR A 136 0.85 -4.34 -0.47
N SER A 137 0.45 -4.45 -1.74
CA SER A 137 -0.66 -5.31 -2.13
C SER A 137 -0.33 -6.81 -1.98
N ILE A 138 0.89 -7.21 -2.34
CA ILE A 138 1.38 -8.57 -2.10
C ILE A 138 1.43 -8.87 -0.60
N ALA A 139 1.86 -7.92 0.23
CA ALA A 139 1.85 -8.08 1.69
C ALA A 139 0.42 -8.25 2.22
N CYS A 140 -0.55 -7.48 1.69
CA CYS A 140 -1.96 -7.65 2.04
C CYS A 140 -2.44 -9.07 1.74
N ALA A 141 -2.22 -9.55 0.52
CA ALA A 141 -2.61 -10.89 0.09
C ALA A 141 -1.95 -11.97 0.96
N ALA A 142 -0.63 -11.87 1.19
CA ALA A 142 0.13 -12.83 1.99
C ALA A 142 -0.33 -12.90 3.46
N LEU A 143 -0.84 -11.81 4.02
CA LEU A 143 -1.34 -11.74 5.40
C LEU A 143 -2.86 -11.97 5.51
N GLY A 144 -3.54 -12.28 4.40
CA GLY A 144 -5.00 -12.42 4.36
C GLY A 144 -5.76 -11.12 4.67
N VAL A 145 -5.12 -9.97 4.49
CA VAL A 145 -5.73 -8.64 4.69
C VAL A 145 -6.61 -8.33 3.48
N LYS A 146 -7.92 -8.20 3.73
CA LYS A 146 -8.90 -7.85 2.70
C LYS A 146 -9.03 -6.34 2.57
N ASN A 147 -9.11 -5.82 1.36
CA ASN A 147 -9.42 -4.42 1.09
C ASN A 147 -10.80 -4.30 0.43
N SER A 148 -11.68 -3.52 1.05
CA SER A 148 -12.86 -2.97 0.38
C SER A 148 -12.42 -1.82 -0.50
N VAL A 149 -12.54 -2.01 -1.81
CA VAL A 149 -12.18 -1.00 -2.79
C VAL A 149 -13.25 0.09 -2.80
N TRP A 150 -12.86 1.34 -2.56
CA TRP A 150 -13.77 2.48 -2.56
C TRP A 150 -13.30 3.53 -3.56
N GLN A 151 -13.92 3.55 -4.75
CA GLN A 151 -13.54 4.46 -5.84
C GLN A 151 -13.77 5.94 -5.51
N GLN A 152 -14.67 6.27 -4.58
CA GLN A 152 -14.91 7.67 -4.18
C GLN A 152 -14.02 8.12 -3.01
N LEU A 153 -13.06 7.29 -2.57
CA LEU A 153 -12.09 7.64 -1.54
C LEU A 153 -11.15 8.78 -1.98
N GLN A 154 -10.85 8.84 -3.27
CA GLN A 154 -10.07 9.91 -3.90
C GLN A 154 -10.70 10.29 -5.23
N ILE A 155 -10.53 11.56 -5.61
CA ILE A 155 -10.85 12.07 -6.94
C ILE A 155 -9.57 12.72 -7.47
N GLU A 156 -9.18 12.39 -8.70
CA GLU A 156 -8.03 13.04 -9.33
C GLU A 156 -8.38 14.49 -9.70
N PRO A 157 -7.45 15.46 -9.56
CA PRO A 157 -7.71 16.87 -9.87
C PRO A 157 -8.30 17.12 -11.26
N SER A 158 -7.91 16.32 -12.26
CA SER A 158 -8.45 16.38 -13.63
C SER A 158 -9.95 16.12 -13.72
N LEU A 159 -10.50 15.36 -12.76
CA LEU A 159 -11.91 15.00 -12.69
C LEU A 159 -12.74 16.00 -11.87
N LEU A 160 -12.12 16.94 -11.13
CA LEU A 160 -12.88 17.94 -10.37
C LEU A 160 -13.71 18.87 -11.26
N LEU A 161 -13.26 19.15 -12.48
CA LEU A 161 -14.00 19.98 -13.45
C LEU A 161 -15.22 19.28 -14.06
N MET A 162 -15.45 18.00 -13.74
CA MET A 162 -16.56 17.19 -14.25
C MET A 162 -17.63 16.93 -13.18
N ILE A 163 -17.52 17.57 -12.02
CA ILE A 163 -18.45 17.42 -10.90
C ILE A 163 -19.16 18.77 -10.70
N ASP A 164 -20.07 19.05 -11.63
CA ASP A 164 -21.12 20.09 -11.50
C ASP A 164 -22.48 19.41 -11.32
#